data_AF-A0A7H4LGH5-F1
#
_entry.id   AF-A0A7H4LGH5-F1
#
_cell.length_a   1.000
_cell.length_b   1.000
_cell.length_c   1.000
_cell.angle_alpha   90.00
_cell.angle_beta   90.00
_cell.angle_gamma   90.00
#
_symmetry.space_group_name_H-M   'P 1'
#
loop_
_entity.id
_entity.type
_entity.pdbx_description
1 polymer ?
#
loop_
_entity_poly.entity_id
_entity_poly.type
_entity_poly.pdbx_seq_one_letter_code
_entity_poly.pdbx_strand_id
1 'polypeptide(L)'
;MAGRPQRGQGQTCPKEGVPHHQGSSNLYQFGRNWACYNKADKVPEVYDLYAMAHTASYKKVKAFSPSDLYDPSNFTSISSHDKLVKYRDQGKARKGEDFNPSQGPIDPELVMIAGGGRSHGSIAIGDGLIRCPSTLPEIKARQSSSTPEIRPRERPVLLAFKAAIQSERDRTEKILAEAVERQRELEERTTKMLEEERAQNDMQARAMYELLVFVCEKAGQIVLPMPEIAPGTMRNSRQASHDPSPATGMSQPAPTPT
;
A
#
# COMPACT_ATOMS: atom_id res chain seq x y z
N MET A 1 52.18 30.08 -30.20
CA MET A 1 51.87 28.70 -30.65
C MET A 1 52.06 27.77 -29.46
N ALA A 2 50.99 27.51 -28.69
CA ALA A 2 51.05 26.56 -27.57
C ALA A 2 49.82 25.66 -27.66
N GLY A 3 50.08 24.36 -27.83
CA GLY A 3 49.10 23.33 -28.15
C GLY A 3 48.17 22.96 -26.99
N ARG A 4 46.95 22.53 -27.34
CA ARG A 4 45.98 21.94 -26.41
C ARG A 4 46.44 20.56 -25.93
N PRO A 5 46.21 20.20 -24.66
CA PRO A 5 46.10 18.81 -24.26
C PRO A 5 44.64 18.34 -24.31
N GLN A 6 44.41 17.21 -24.98
CA GLN A 6 43.17 16.45 -25.01
C GLN A 6 42.88 15.88 -23.60
N ARG A 7 41.64 16.05 -23.09
CA ARG A 7 41.19 15.35 -21.89
C ARG A 7 40.61 14.00 -22.27
N GLY A 8 41.11 12.97 -21.60
CA GLY A 8 40.71 11.58 -21.75
C GLY A 8 39.23 11.35 -21.44
N GLN A 9 38.65 10.41 -22.18
CA GLN A 9 37.32 9.89 -21.97
C GLN A 9 37.34 8.97 -20.75
N GLY A 10 36.83 9.47 -19.62
CA GLY A 10 36.44 8.61 -18.50
C GLY A 10 35.09 7.99 -18.79
N GLN A 11 35.04 6.66 -18.87
CA GLN A 11 33.81 5.88 -18.88
C GLN A 11 32.94 6.26 -17.67
N THR A 12 31.72 6.71 -17.91
CA THR A 12 30.70 6.90 -16.88
C THR A 12 29.63 5.83 -17.02
N CYS A 13 29.32 5.20 -15.89
CA CYS A 13 28.30 4.18 -15.70
C CYS A 13 26.93 4.62 -16.24
N PRO A 14 26.05 3.69 -16.68
CA PRO A 14 24.74 4.04 -17.18
C PRO A 14 23.89 4.63 -16.05
N LYS A 15 23.63 5.93 -16.11
CA LYS A 15 22.67 6.61 -15.25
C LYS A 15 21.28 6.23 -15.73
N GLU A 16 20.54 5.53 -14.87
CA GLU A 16 19.09 5.37 -14.96
C GLU A 16 18.40 6.71 -15.27
N GLY A 17 17.32 6.60 -16.03
CA GLY A 17 16.68 7.65 -16.82
C GLY A 17 16.60 9.03 -16.15
N VAL A 18 17.14 10.01 -16.87
CA VAL A 18 16.99 11.44 -16.58
C VAL A 18 15.51 11.77 -16.39
N PRO A 19 15.09 12.35 -15.25
CA PRO A 19 13.75 12.88 -15.09
C PRO A 19 13.61 14.04 -16.06
N HIS A 20 12.85 13.88 -17.13
CA HIS A 20 12.63 14.95 -18.10
C HIS A 20 11.73 16.02 -17.48
N HIS A 21 12.33 16.88 -16.66
CA HIS A 21 11.75 18.11 -16.16
C HIS A 21 11.65 19.06 -17.36
N GLN A 22 10.52 19.02 -18.07
CA GLN A 22 10.29 19.95 -19.16
C GLN A 22 9.78 21.28 -18.57
N GLY A 23 10.65 22.28 -18.53
CA GLY A 23 10.37 23.60 -17.95
C GLY A 23 9.27 24.36 -18.68
N SER A 24 8.38 24.98 -17.89
CA SER A 24 7.70 26.27 -18.01
C SER A 24 7.08 26.73 -19.34
N SER A 25 7.06 25.94 -20.42
CA SER A 25 6.42 26.34 -21.70
C SER A 25 5.84 25.22 -22.58
N ASN A 26 5.66 23.96 -22.14
CA ASN A 26 5.24 22.88 -23.08
C ASN A 26 3.91 22.16 -22.80
N LEU A 27 3.03 22.57 -21.87
CA LEU A 27 1.80 21.77 -21.65
C LEU A 27 0.83 21.79 -22.84
N TYR A 28 0.54 22.98 -23.38
CA TYR A 28 -0.33 23.10 -24.56
C TYR A 28 0.32 22.54 -25.83
N GLN A 29 1.64 22.65 -25.97
CA GLN A 29 2.35 22.09 -27.12
C GLN A 29 2.52 20.57 -27.00
N PHE A 30 2.67 20.01 -25.79
CA PHE A 30 2.51 18.60 -25.52
C PHE A 30 1.13 18.10 -25.95
N GLY A 31 0.06 18.81 -25.55
CA GLY A 31 -1.31 18.46 -25.93
C GLY A 31 -1.53 18.48 -27.44
N ARG A 32 -1.06 19.52 -28.13
CA ARG A 32 -1.10 19.60 -29.60
C ARG A 32 -0.35 18.44 -30.25
N ASN A 33 0.87 18.15 -29.79
CA ASN A 33 1.67 17.04 -30.33
C ASN A 33 1.00 15.68 -30.08
N TRP A 34 0.42 15.47 -28.90
CA TRP A 34 -0.32 14.26 -28.57
C TRP A 34 -1.55 14.09 -29.45
N ALA A 35 -2.35 15.15 -29.64
CA ALA A 35 -3.54 15.13 -30.47
C ALA A 35 -3.19 14.84 -31.94
N CYS A 36 -2.15 15.48 -32.49
CA CYS A 36 -1.67 15.21 -33.84
C CYS A 36 -1.15 13.76 -34.01
N TYR A 37 -0.38 13.26 -33.04
CA TYR A 37 0.19 11.90 -33.12
C TYR A 37 -0.89 10.82 -33.03
N ASN A 38 -1.88 11.00 -32.16
CA ASN A 38 -2.98 10.05 -31.95
C ASN A 38 -4.18 10.30 -32.86
N LYS A 39 -4.11 11.31 -33.76
CA LYS A 39 -5.22 11.74 -34.63
C LYS A 39 -6.52 12.00 -33.85
N ALA A 40 -6.39 12.61 -32.67
CA ALA A 40 -7.53 12.94 -31.83
C ALA A 40 -8.26 14.19 -32.37
N ASP A 41 -9.60 14.15 -32.36
CA ASP A 41 -10.44 15.25 -32.84
C ASP A 41 -10.31 16.53 -32.00
N LYS A 42 -9.95 16.37 -30.72
CA LYS A 42 -9.77 17.47 -29.78
C LYS A 42 -8.53 17.29 -28.93
N VAL A 43 -7.91 18.41 -28.56
CA VAL A 43 -6.85 18.44 -27.55
C VAL A 43 -7.51 18.19 -26.18
N PRO A 44 -6.95 17.31 -25.33
CA PRO A 44 -7.44 17.10 -23.97
C PRO A 44 -7.44 18.39 -23.14
N GLU A 45 -8.30 18.42 -22.12
CA GLU A 45 -8.36 19.55 -21.18
C GLU A 45 -7.08 19.68 -20.36
N VAL A 46 -6.83 20.87 -19.80
CA VAL A 46 -5.56 21.19 -19.11
C VAL A 46 -5.27 20.25 -17.95
N TYR A 47 -6.30 19.79 -17.23
CA TYR A 47 -6.17 18.80 -16.15
C TYR A 47 -5.61 17.46 -16.68
N ASP A 48 -6.22 16.93 -17.74
CA ASP A 48 -5.81 15.68 -18.38
C ASP A 48 -4.42 15.81 -18.99
N LEU A 49 -4.13 16.93 -19.66
CA LEU A 49 -2.81 17.21 -20.20
C LEU A 49 -1.74 17.20 -19.12
N TYR A 50 -2.02 17.81 -17.95
CA TYR A 50 -1.09 17.82 -16.83
C TYR A 50 -0.81 16.40 -16.33
N ALA A 51 -1.84 15.56 -16.23
CA ALA A 51 -1.68 14.17 -15.88
C ALA A 51 -0.83 13.41 -16.90
N MET A 52 -1.17 13.52 -18.19
CA MET A 52 -0.47 12.83 -19.27
C MET A 52 1.00 13.24 -19.37
N ALA A 53 1.30 14.53 -19.26
CA ALA A 53 2.67 15.05 -19.31
C ALA A 53 3.53 14.54 -18.15
N HIS A 54 2.90 14.17 -17.03
CA HIS A 54 3.57 13.59 -15.87
C HIS A 54 3.53 12.05 -15.82
N THR A 55 2.99 11.38 -16.85
CA THR A 55 3.02 9.91 -16.97
C THR A 55 4.08 9.47 -17.98
N ALA A 56 4.07 10.03 -19.20
CA ALA A 56 5.02 9.65 -20.23
C ALA A 56 5.13 10.71 -21.34
N SER A 57 6.05 10.51 -22.30
CA SER A 57 6.13 11.33 -23.51
C SER A 57 4.86 11.23 -24.36
N TYR A 58 4.53 12.29 -25.12
CA TYR A 58 3.33 12.36 -25.97
C TYR A 58 3.19 11.21 -26.99
N LYS A 59 4.28 10.53 -27.35
CA LYS A 59 4.25 9.37 -28.28
C LYS A 59 3.82 8.06 -27.62
N LYS A 60 3.99 7.96 -26.29
CA LYS A 60 3.80 6.72 -25.51
C LYS A 60 2.63 6.81 -24.54
N VAL A 61 2.26 8.03 -24.14
CA VAL A 61 1.20 8.23 -23.15
C VAL A 61 -0.17 7.90 -23.74
N LYS A 62 -0.95 7.11 -23.01
CA LYS A 62 -2.37 6.88 -23.30
C LYS A 62 -3.19 8.12 -22.92
N ALA A 63 -4.43 8.21 -23.42
CA ALA A 63 -5.37 9.20 -22.93
C ALA A 63 -5.57 9.01 -21.42
N PHE A 64 -5.60 10.11 -20.67
CA PHE A 64 -5.82 10.06 -19.23
C PHE A 64 -7.22 9.55 -18.89
N SER A 65 -7.30 8.74 -17.84
CA SER A 65 -8.54 8.29 -17.23
C SER A 65 -8.52 8.56 -15.72
N PRO A 66 -9.68 8.81 -15.07
CA PRO A 66 -9.73 8.99 -13.63
C PRO A 66 -9.14 7.82 -12.84
N SER A 67 -9.20 6.60 -13.40
CA SER A 67 -8.63 5.39 -12.80
C SER A 67 -7.11 5.43 -12.67
N ASP A 68 -6.43 6.21 -13.51
CA ASP A 68 -4.97 6.35 -13.44
C ASP A 68 -4.52 6.99 -12.13
N LEU A 69 -5.40 7.75 -11.45
CA LEU A 69 -5.14 8.37 -10.15
C LEU A 69 -5.17 7.37 -8.98
N TYR A 70 -5.62 6.13 -9.17
CA TYR A 70 -5.63 5.15 -8.07
C TYR A 70 -4.23 4.64 -7.73
N ASP A 71 -3.31 4.65 -8.68
CA ASP A 71 -1.92 4.21 -8.46
C ASP A 71 -0.94 5.37 -8.72
N PRO A 72 -0.27 5.89 -7.66
CA PRO A 72 0.77 6.91 -7.80
C PRO A 72 1.93 6.50 -8.72
N SER A 73 2.17 5.19 -8.91
CA SER A 73 3.25 4.66 -9.75
C SER A 73 3.05 4.94 -11.25
N ASN A 74 1.82 5.25 -11.68
CA ASN A 74 1.50 5.68 -13.04
C ASN A 74 2.12 7.05 -13.39
N PHE A 75 2.68 7.76 -12.42
CA PHE A 75 3.24 9.09 -12.60
C PHE A 75 4.75 9.08 -12.35
N THR A 76 5.47 9.82 -13.18
CA THR A 76 6.91 10.10 -13.04
C THR A 76 7.26 10.85 -11.75
N SER A 77 6.28 11.47 -11.10
CA SER A 77 6.45 12.26 -9.87
C SER A 77 5.23 12.12 -8.96
N ILE A 78 5.47 11.64 -7.73
CA ILE A 78 4.47 11.55 -6.65
C ILE A 78 3.81 12.91 -6.41
N SER A 79 4.59 13.99 -6.51
CA SER A 79 4.06 15.33 -6.30
C SER A 79 3.08 15.76 -7.39
N SER A 80 3.16 15.21 -8.60
CA SER A 80 2.23 15.53 -9.68
C SER A 80 0.90 14.79 -9.47
N HIS A 81 0.98 13.52 -9.07
CA HIS A 81 -0.18 12.73 -8.65
C HIS A 81 -0.94 13.38 -7.49
N ASP A 82 -0.25 13.75 -6.40
CA ASP A 82 -0.86 14.37 -5.22
C ASP A 82 -1.59 15.68 -5.55
N LYS A 83 -1.05 16.49 -6.46
CA LYS A 83 -1.70 17.73 -6.91
C LYS A 83 -2.99 17.47 -7.69
N LEU A 84 -3.00 16.46 -8.57
CA LEU A 84 -4.19 16.07 -9.33
C LEU A 84 -5.30 15.57 -8.40
N VAL A 85 -4.94 14.73 -7.42
CA VAL A 85 -5.84 14.22 -6.39
C VAL A 85 -6.41 15.36 -5.55
N LYS A 86 -5.57 16.27 -5.05
CA LYS A 86 -6.02 17.42 -4.27
C LYS A 86 -6.98 18.34 -5.01
N TYR A 87 -6.73 18.59 -6.29
CA TYR A 87 -7.63 19.41 -7.10
C TYR A 87 -8.99 18.72 -7.28
N ARG A 88 -9.00 17.42 -7.58
CA ARG A 88 -10.23 16.61 -7.67
C ARG A 88 -11.01 16.69 -6.36
N ASP A 89 -10.35 16.42 -5.24
CA ASP A 89 -11.00 16.33 -3.93
C ASP A 89 -11.52 17.69 -3.45
N GLN A 90 -10.77 18.77 -3.67
CA GLN A 90 -11.24 20.13 -3.40
C GLN A 90 -12.40 20.52 -4.31
N GLY A 91 -12.38 20.08 -5.56
CA GLY A 91 -13.46 20.31 -6.51
C GLY A 91 -14.74 19.62 -6.06
N LYS A 92 -14.64 18.36 -5.64
CA LYS A 92 -15.77 17.62 -5.05
C LYS A 92 -16.32 18.29 -3.80
N ALA A 93 -15.43 18.71 -2.89
CA ALA A 93 -15.82 19.37 -1.65
C ALA A 93 -16.53 20.73 -1.86
N ARG A 94 -16.32 21.41 -2.99
CA ARG A 94 -16.84 22.77 -3.24
C ARG A 94 -17.95 22.82 -4.28
N LYS A 95 -17.89 21.96 -5.29
CA LYS A 95 -18.81 21.93 -6.44
C LYS A 95 -19.75 20.71 -6.41
N GLY A 96 -19.59 19.80 -5.45
CA GLY A 96 -20.39 18.59 -5.29
C GLY A 96 -19.68 17.33 -5.78
N GLU A 97 -20.16 16.17 -5.35
CA GLU A 97 -19.52 14.86 -5.61
C GLU A 97 -19.39 14.53 -7.10
N ASP A 98 -20.31 15.06 -7.93
CA ASP A 98 -20.33 14.91 -9.39
C ASP A 98 -19.27 15.75 -10.12
N PHE A 99 -18.46 16.53 -9.39
CA PHE A 99 -17.41 17.33 -9.99
C PHE A 99 -16.38 16.44 -10.73
N ASN A 100 -16.33 16.62 -12.05
CA ASN A 100 -15.35 15.96 -12.90
C ASN A 100 -14.28 16.97 -13.37
N PRO A 101 -13.02 16.86 -12.91
CA PRO A 101 -11.95 17.80 -13.27
C PRO A 101 -11.53 17.71 -14.75
N SER A 102 -11.88 16.63 -15.45
CA SER A 102 -11.66 16.43 -16.89
C SER A 102 -12.78 17.04 -17.75
N GLN A 103 -13.86 17.55 -17.13
CA GLN A 103 -14.96 18.20 -17.82
C GLN A 103 -14.90 19.72 -17.65
N GLY A 104 -14.60 20.40 -18.75
CA GLY A 104 -14.57 21.85 -18.83
C GLY A 104 -13.23 22.48 -18.43
N PRO A 105 -13.17 23.81 -18.45
CA PRO A 105 -11.93 24.53 -18.19
C PRO A 105 -11.51 24.38 -16.73
N ILE A 106 -10.19 24.33 -16.52
CA ILE A 106 -9.62 24.27 -15.18
C ILE A 106 -9.94 25.56 -14.40
N ASP A 107 -10.38 25.41 -13.15
CA ASP A 107 -10.77 26.52 -12.30
C ASP A 107 -9.53 27.10 -11.59
N PRO A 108 -9.13 28.35 -11.88
CA PRO A 108 -7.93 28.94 -11.31
C PRO A 108 -8.00 29.15 -9.79
N GLU A 109 -9.17 29.46 -9.24
CA GLU A 109 -9.34 29.62 -7.79
C GLU A 109 -9.24 28.25 -7.11
N LEU A 110 -9.83 27.22 -7.72
CA LEU A 110 -9.72 25.86 -7.19
C LEU A 110 -8.27 25.36 -7.22
N VAL A 111 -7.50 25.69 -8.26
CA VAL A 111 -6.05 25.45 -8.34
C VAL A 111 -5.31 26.21 -7.23
N MET A 112 -5.67 27.47 -6.97
CA MET A 112 -5.09 28.26 -5.87
C MET A 112 -5.34 27.63 -4.49
N ILE A 113 -6.57 27.16 -4.26
CA ILE A 113 -6.99 26.49 -3.03
C ILE A 113 -6.27 25.14 -2.87
N ALA A 114 -6.30 24.29 -3.89
CA ALA A 114 -5.64 22.98 -3.88
C ALA A 114 -4.11 23.11 -3.73
N GLY A 115 -3.53 24.20 -4.22
CA GLY A 115 -2.12 24.55 -4.07
C GLY A 115 -1.71 25.03 -2.68
N GLY A 116 -2.65 25.20 -1.74
CA GLY A 116 -2.39 25.70 -0.39
C GLY A 116 -2.00 27.18 -0.35
N GLY A 117 -2.35 27.95 -1.39
CA GLY A 117 -2.35 29.40 -1.33
C GLY A 117 -1.02 30.14 -1.44
N ARG A 118 0.00 29.54 -2.06
CA ARG A 118 1.14 30.34 -2.55
C ARG A 118 0.67 31.26 -3.69
N SER A 119 1.34 32.39 -3.90
CA SER A 119 1.15 33.24 -5.10
C SER A 119 1.20 32.42 -6.40
N HIS A 120 1.99 31.34 -6.36
CA HIS A 120 2.15 30.32 -7.38
C HIS A 120 1.20 29.13 -7.24
N GLY A 121 0.00 29.29 -6.67
CA GLY A 121 -1.03 28.25 -6.71
C GLY A 121 -1.27 27.76 -8.14
N SER A 122 -1.13 28.68 -9.11
CA SER A 122 -1.00 28.45 -10.56
C SER A 122 0.06 27.45 -11.04
N ILE A 123 1.06 27.13 -10.20
CA ILE A 123 2.11 26.13 -10.47
C ILE A 123 1.70 24.76 -9.90
N ALA A 124 0.62 24.68 -9.10
CA ALA A 124 0.12 23.41 -8.62
C ALA A 124 -0.31 22.54 -9.80
N ILE A 125 -1.11 23.06 -10.71
CA ILE A 125 -1.41 22.40 -11.98
C ILE A 125 -1.01 23.36 -13.10
N GLY A 126 -0.39 22.84 -14.16
CA GLY A 126 -0.05 23.62 -15.36
C GLY A 126 1.21 24.48 -15.27
N ASP A 127 2.09 24.27 -14.29
CA ASP A 127 3.44 24.90 -14.21
C ASP A 127 3.45 26.44 -14.40
N GLY A 128 2.43 27.13 -13.86
CA GLY A 128 2.31 28.59 -13.93
C GLY A 128 1.48 29.11 -15.12
N LEU A 129 1.02 28.23 -16.01
CA LEU A 129 0.14 28.59 -17.14
C LEU A 129 -1.24 29.08 -16.69
N ILE A 130 -1.73 28.59 -15.55
CA ILE A 130 -3.08 28.89 -15.07
C ILE A 130 -3.02 30.09 -14.13
N ARG A 131 -3.22 31.30 -14.65
CA ARG A 131 -3.21 32.51 -13.82
C ARG A 131 -4.54 32.65 -13.06
N CYS A 132 -4.46 32.69 -11.73
CA CYS A 132 -5.61 33.04 -10.90
C CYS A 132 -5.70 34.57 -10.76
N PRO A 133 -6.88 35.20 -11.03
CA PRO A 133 -7.05 36.64 -10.90
C PRO A 133 -7.09 37.10 -9.44
N SER A 134 -7.54 36.24 -8.52
CA SER A 134 -7.61 36.53 -7.09
C SER A 134 -6.45 35.93 -6.29
N THR A 135 -6.07 36.64 -5.23
CA THR A 135 -5.09 36.15 -4.25
C THR A 135 -5.75 35.24 -3.20
N LEU A 136 -4.95 34.41 -2.51
CA LEU A 136 -5.48 33.57 -1.42
C LEU A 136 -6.19 34.38 -0.32
N PRO A 137 -5.66 35.52 0.17
CA PRO A 137 -6.37 36.35 1.15
C PRO A 137 -7.73 36.83 0.66
N GLU A 138 -7.84 37.25 -0.61
CA GLU A 138 -9.12 37.65 -1.20
C GLU A 138 -10.11 36.49 -1.27
N ILE A 139 -9.65 35.30 -1.66
CA ILE A 139 -10.48 34.09 -1.66
C ILE A 139 -10.97 33.82 -0.25
N LYS A 140 -10.07 33.79 0.74
CA LYS A 140 -10.40 33.55 2.16
C LYS A 140 -11.39 34.59 2.72
N ALA A 141 -11.25 35.86 2.34
CA ALA A 141 -12.17 36.91 2.77
C ALA A 141 -13.60 36.70 2.24
N ARG A 142 -13.76 36.05 1.08
CA ARG A 142 -15.07 35.66 0.53
C ARG A 142 -15.61 34.36 1.11
N GLN A 143 -14.80 33.58 1.84
CA GLN A 143 -15.23 32.29 2.37
C GLN A 143 -16.15 32.45 3.57
N SER A 144 -17.28 31.76 3.52
CA SER A 144 -18.20 31.60 4.64
C SER A 144 -17.78 30.39 5.49
N SER A 145 -18.27 30.27 6.72
CA SER A 145 -18.01 29.11 7.60
C SER A 145 -18.44 27.75 7.01
N SER A 146 -19.32 27.76 6.01
CA SER A 146 -19.74 26.57 5.25
C SER A 146 -18.73 26.12 4.18
N THR A 147 -17.70 26.90 3.90
CA THR A 147 -16.70 26.57 2.88
C THR A 147 -15.61 25.68 3.46
N PRO A 148 -15.17 24.61 2.78
CA PRO A 148 -14.12 23.74 3.29
C PRO A 148 -12.81 24.50 3.51
N GLU A 149 -12.15 24.20 4.64
CA GLU A 149 -10.90 24.85 5.04
C GLU A 149 -9.78 24.63 4.02
N ILE A 150 -9.06 25.70 3.69
CA ILE A 150 -7.89 25.62 2.81
C ILE A 150 -6.71 25.08 3.62
N ARG A 151 -6.40 23.79 3.43
CA ARG A 151 -5.28 23.13 4.12
C ARG A 151 -3.93 23.61 3.57
N PRO A 152 -2.91 23.81 4.44
CA PRO A 152 -1.54 24.05 4.00
C PRO A 152 -1.01 22.87 3.18
N ARG A 153 -0.19 23.17 2.16
CA ARG A 153 0.42 22.15 1.32
C ARG A 153 1.50 21.36 2.08
N GLU A 154 1.44 20.04 1.98
CA GLU A 154 2.51 19.15 2.41
C GLU A 154 3.74 19.22 1.49
N ARG A 155 4.94 19.20 2.07
CA ARG A 155 6.20 19.24 1.32
C ARG A 155 6.42 17.93 0.55
N PRO A 156 7.03 17.94 -0.66
CA PRO A 156 7.27 16.71 -1.43
C PRO A 156 8.00 15.59 -0.66
N VAL A 157 8.94 15.96 0.22
CA VAL A 157 9.65 15.02 1.09
C VAL A 157 8.69 14.30 2.06
N LEU A 158 7.73 15.02 2.63
CA LEU A 158 6.73 14.42 3.53
C LEU A 158 5.79 13.46 2.78
N LEU A 159 5.43 13.81 1.55
CA LEU A 159 4.63 12.92 0.69
C LEU A 159 5.38 11.62 0.38
N ALA A 160 6.66 11.71 0.05
CA ALA A 160 7.50 10.53 -0.20
C ALA A 160 7.61 9.63 1.04
N PHE A 161 7.79 10.23 2.23
CA PHE A 161 7.79 9.47 3.50
C PHE A 161 6.45 8.76 3.74
N LYS A 162 5.32 9.44 3.55
CA LYS A 162 3.99 8.82 3.74
C LYS A 162 3.73 7.68 2.77
N ALA A 163 4.09 7.85 1.49
CA ALA A 163 3.96 6.80 0.49
C ALA A 163 4.83 5.58 0.81
N ALA A 164 6.06 5.81 1.26
CA ALA A 164 6.96 4.73 1.70
C ALA A 164 6.37 3.97 2.91
N ILE A 165 5.86 4.68 3.91
CA ILE A 165 5.21 4.06 5.08
C ILE A 165 4.01 3.21 4.65
N GLN A 166 3.18 3.70 3.73
CA GLN A 166 2.03 2.94 3.27
C GLN A 166 2.45 1.69 2.48
N SER A 167 3.43 1.81 1.59
CA SER A 167 3.96 0.65 0.86
C SER A 167 4.56 -0.39 1.81
N GLU A 168 5.20 0.02 2.91
CA GLU A 168 5.71 -0.91 3.92
C GLU A 168 4.57 -1.59 4.67
N ARG A 169 3.51 -0.86 5.04
CA ARG A 169 2.32 -1.46 5.68
C ARG A 169 1.69 -2.52 4.78
N ASP A 170 1.45 -2.19 3.53
CA ASP A 170 0.84 -3.12 2.57
C ASP A 170 1.72 -4.38 2.37
N ARG A 171 3.05 -4.24 2.43
CA ARG A 171 3.98 -5.39 2.40
C ARG A 171 3.88 -6.23 3.66
N THR A 172 3.85 -5.59 4.83
CA THR A 172 3.72 -6.31 6.11
C THR A 172 2.39 -7.04 6.24
N GLU A 173 1.29 -6.44 5.77
CA GLU A 173 -0.03 -7.08 5.75
C GLU A 173 -0.06 -8.31 4.84
N LYS A 174 0.59 -8.25 3.68
CA LYS A 174 0.72 -9.42 2.79
C LYS A 174 1.52 -10.54 3.41
N ILE A 175 2.66 -10.21 4.04
CA ILE A 175 3.49 -11.21 4.74
C ILE A 175 2.71 -11.84 5.89
N LEU A 176 1.94 -11.04 6.63
CA LEU A 176 1.11 -11.54 7.73
C LEU A 176 0.00 -12.46 7.22
N ALA A 177 -0.69 -12.06 6.15
CA ALA A 177 -1.72 -12.90 5.53
C ALA A 177 -1.15 -14.24 5.03
N GLU A 178 0.01 -14.22 4.38
CA GLU A 178 0.68 -15.44 3.92
C GLU A 178 1.15 -16.32 5.10
N ALA A 179 1.61 -15.71 6.19
CA ALA A 179 1.99 -16.44 7.40
C ALA A 179 0.79 -17.12 8.07
N VAL A 180 -0.38 -16.47 8.08
CA VAL A 180 -1.64 -17.04 8.59
C VAL A 180 -2.06 -18.24 7.75
N GLU A 181 -2.02 -18.13 6.42
CA GLU A 181 -2.35 -19.27 5.54
C GLU A 181 -1.34 -20.42 5.70
N ARG A 182 -0.04 -20.13 5.74
CA ARG A 182 0.98 -21.15 6.02
C ARG A 182 0.78 -21.85 7.36
N GLN A 183 0.36 -21.11 8.38
CA GLN A 183 0.09 -21.69 9.69
C GLN A 183 -1.13 -22.60 9.66
N ARG A 184 -2.19 -22.21 8.95
CA ARG A 184 -3.37 -23.06 8.73
C ARG A 184 -3.03 -24.36 8.00
N GLU A 185 -2.19 -24.29 6.96
CA GLU A 185 -1.73 -25.49 6.24
C GLU A 185 -0.92 -26.43 7.12
N LEU A 186 -0.06 -25.88 7.99
CA LEU A 186 0.71 -26.67 8.95
C LEU A 186 -0.21 -27.33 9.99
N GLU A 187 -1.19 -26.61 10.51
CA GLU A 187 -2.19 -27.15 11.43
C GLU A 187 -2.99 -28.28 10.76
N GLU A 188 -3.47 -28.10 9.53
CA GLU A 188 -4.16 -29.15 8.76
C GLU A 188 -3.26 -30.36 8.50
N ARG A 189 -1.99 -30.14 8.15
CA ARG A 189 -1.03 -31.23 7.94
C ARG A 189 -0.76 -32.01 9.24
N THR A 190 -0.67 -31.32 10.37
CA THR A 190 -0.43 -31.97 11.67
C THR A 190 -1.66 -32.74 12.15
N THR A 191 -2.88 -32.23 11.97
CA THR A 191 -4.10 -32.97 12.31
C THR A 191 -4.25 -34.22 11.45
N LYS A 192 -3.98 -34.12 10.15
CA LYS A 192 -4.00 -35.26 9.24
C LYS A 192 -2.97 -36.33 9.62
N MET A 193 -1.75 -35.93 9.96
CA MET A 193 -0.71 -36.85 10.42
C MET A 193 -1.14 -37.60 11.69
N LEU A 194 -1.75 -36.89 12.65
CA LEU A 194 -2.23 -37.48 13.90
C LEU A 194 -3.40 -38.45 13.67
N GLU A 195 -4.28 -38.16 12.71
CA GLU A 195 -5.37 -39.06 12.32
C GLU A 195 -4.86 -40.31 11.62
N GLU A 196 -3.89 -40.17 10.72
CA GLU A 196 -3.21 -41.31 10.07
C GLU A 196 -2.49 -42.20 11.09
N GLU A 197 -1.80 -41.61 12.07
CA GLU A 197 -1.15 -42.36 13.15
C GLU A 197 -2.19 -43.12 14.00
N ARG A 198 -3.31 -42.47 14.36
CA ARG A 198 -4.41 -43.13 15.06
C ARG A 198 -4.98 -44.30 14.25
N ALA A 199 -5.15 -44.14 12.94
CA ALA A 199 -5.64 -45.19 12.06
C ALA A 199 -4.66 -46.38 11.97
N GLN A 200 -3.35 -46.09 11.91
CA GLN A 200 -2.32 -47.13 11.95
C GLN A 200 -2.30 -47.88 13.29
N ASN A 201 -2.39 -47.15 14.41
CA ASN A 201 -2.45 -47.75 15.74
C ASN A 201 -3.70 -48.63 15.91
N ASP A 202 -4.87 -48.19 15.43
CA ASP A 202 -6.10 -49.00 15.44
C ASP A 202 -5.95 -50.27 14.59
N MET A 203 -5.36 -50.15 13.40
CA MET A 203 -5.10 -51.30 12.53
C MET A 203 -4.13 -52.30 13.17
N GLN A 204 -3.07 -51.81 13.81
CA GLN A 204 -2.11 -52.66 14.52
C GLN A 204 -2.75 -53.34 15.73
N ALA A 205 -3.57 -52.63 16.50
CA ALA A 205 -4.30 -53.18 17.63
C ALA A 205 -5.25 -54.31 17.20
N ARG A 206 -6.00 -54.10 16.11
CA ARG A 206 -6.87 -55.13 15.51
C ARG A 206 -6.07 -56.35 15.05
N ALA A 207 -4.96 -56.15 14.34
CA ALA A 207 -4.13 -57.24 13.87
C ALA A 207 -3.52 -58.07 15.01
N MET A 208 -3.08 -57.42 16.09
CA MET A 208 -2.61 -58.11 17.29
C MET A 208 -3.72 -58.88 17.98
N TYR A 209 -4.92 -58.30 18.05
CA TYR A 209 -6.07 -58.94 18.65
C TYR A 209 -6.51 -60.19 17.86
N GLU A 210 -6.55 -60.13 16.53
CA GLU A 210 -6.80 -61.30 15.66
C GLU A 210 -5.80 -62.44 15.92
N LEU A 211 -4.51 -62.11 16.07
CA LEU A 211 -3.49 -63.11 16.42
C LEU A 211 -3.75 -63.74 17.80
N LEU A 212 -4.15 -62.94 18.78
CA LEU A 212 -4.48 -63.42 20.12
C LEU A 212 -5.70 -64.37 20.08
N VAL A 213 -6.75 -64.00 19.35
CA VAL A 213 -7.94 -64.84 19.14
C VAL A 213 -7.53 -66.20 18.59
N PHE A 214 -6.73 -66.21 17.53
CA PHE A 214 -6.23 -67.46 16.92
C PHE A 214 -5.46 -68.34 17.91
N VAL A 215 -4.59 -67.75 18.74
CA VAL A 215 -3.82 -68.50 19.76
C VAL A 215 -4.74 -69.05 20.86
N CYS A 216 -5.67 -68.25 21.37
CA CYS A 216 -6.61 -68.66 22.41
C CYS A 216 -7.56 -69.78 21.94
N GLU A 217 -8.06 -69.70 20.69
CA GLU A 217 -8.86 -70.76 20.08
C GLU A 217 -8.08 -72.08 19.99
N LYS A 218 -6.81 -72.04 19.58
CA LYS A 218 -5.95 -73.23 19.51
C LYS A 218 -5.64 -73.83 20.88
N ALA A 219 -5.61 -73.00 21.93
CA ALA A 219 -5.36 -73.42 23.30
C ALA A 219 -6.63 -73.82 24.08
N GLY A 220 -7.83 -73.71 23.48
CA GLY A 220 -9.10 -74.01 24.14
C GLY A 220 -9.49 -73.01 25.23
N GLN A 221 -8.96 -71.78 25.19
CA GLN A 221 -9.22 -70.71 26.16
C GLN A 221 -10.32 -69.75 25.67
N ILE A 222 -11.06 -69.15 26.60
CA ILE A 222 -12.12 -68.17 26.31
C ILE A 222 -11.48 -66.84 25.89
N VAL A 223 -11.86 -66.34 24.71
CA VAL A 223 -11.39 -65.07 24.15
C VAL A 223 -12.12 -63.89 24.82
N LEU A 224 -11.36 -62.91 25.30
CA LEU A 224 -11.91 -61.64 25.83
C LEU A 224 -12.28 -60.70 24.67
N PRO A 225 -13.39 -59.95 24.73
CA PRO A 225 -13.80 -59.03 23.65
C PRO A 225 -12.77 -57.90 23.43
N MET A 226 -12.64 -57.44 22.18
CA MET A 226 -11.70 -56.39 21.78
C MET A 226 -11.90 -55.13 22.64
N PRO A 227 -10.85 -54.57 23.25
CA PRO A 227 -10.98 -53.35 24.05
C PRO A 227 -11.28 -52.14 23.15
N GLU A 228 -12.40 -51.46 23.39
CA GLU A 228 -12.68 -50.15 22.80
C GLU A 228 -11.73 -49.10 23.41
N ILE A 229 -10.74 -48.66 22.63
CA ILE A 229 -9.89 -47.54 23.01
C ILE A 229 -10.69 -46.26 22.77
N ALA A 230 -11.36 -45.76 23.81
CA ALA A 230 -12.06 -44.48 23.75
C ALA A 230 -11.10 -43.36 23.29
N PRO A 231 -11.54 -42.40 22.45
CA PRO A 231 -10.69 -41.32 21.99
C PRO A 231 -10.13 -40.58 23.20
N GLY A 232 -8.81 -40.66 23.38
CA GLY A 232 -8.13 -40.11 24.54
C GLY A 232 -8.39 -38.62 24.67
N THR A 233 -9.23 -38.25 25.64
CA THR A 233 -9.28 -36.90 26.18
C THR A 233 -7.87 -36.62 26.71
N MET A 234 -7.12 -35.72 26.07
CA MET A 234 -5.86 -35.22 26.60
C MET A 234 -6.14 -34.45 27.90
N ARG A 235 -6.34 -35.16 29.00
CA ARG A 235 -6.46 -34.60 30.34
C ARG A 235 -5.09 -34.66 30.99
N ASN A 236 -4.38 -33.54 30.86
CA ASN A 236 -3.31 -33.06 31.74
C ASN A 236 -2.28 -34.09 32.21
N SER A 237 -1.22 -34.27 31.43
CA SER A 237 0.10 -34.61 31.97
C SER A 237 0.99 -33.37 31.96
N ARG A 238 0.63 -32.39 32.80
CA ARG A 238 1.53 -31.31 33.25
C ARG A 238 1.47 -31.26 34.77
N GLN A 239 1.99 -32.29 35.40
CA GLN A 239 2.38 -32.26 36.81
C GLN A 239 3.79 -32.84 36.90
N ALA A 240 4.72 -32.13 36.28
CA ALA A 240 6.13 -32.22 36.59
C ALA A 240 6.49 -30.95 37.38
N SER A 241 6.62 -31.15 38.69
CA SER A 241 7.36 -30.38 39.69
C SER A 241 8.05 -29.09 39.22
N HIS A 242 7.59 -27.96 39.77
CA HIS A 242 8.45 -26.89 40.25
C HIS A 242 7.73 -26.14 41.37
N ASP A 243 8.10 -26.45 42.62
CA ASP A 243 7.85 -25.57 43.76
C ASP A 243 8.90 -24.45 43.75
N PRO A 244 8.50 -23.17 43.78
CA PRO A 244 9.32 -22.12 44.34
C PRO A 244 8.83 -21.81 45.77
N SER A 245 9.67 -22.10 46.76
CA SER A 245 9.44 -21.66 48.15
C SER A 245 9.31 -20.14 48.24
N PRO A 246 8.43 -19.59 49.09
CA PRO A 246 8.32 -18.16 49.30
C PRO A 246 9.39 -17.70 50.31
N ALA A 247 10.29 -16.83 49.87
CA ALA A 247 11.19 -16.11 50.75
C ALA A 247 10.43 -14.98 51.46
N THR A 248 10.45 -15.05 52.79
CA THR A 248 9.99 -14.06 53.77
C THR A 248 10.44 -12.65 53.43
N GLY A 249 9.51 -11.70 53.59
CA GLY A 249 9.67 -10.31 53.20
C GLY A 249 10.68 -9.49 54.01
N MET A 250 11.08 -8.39 53.39
CA MET A 250 11.52 -7.16 54.05
C MET A 250 10.89 -5.98 53.31
N SER A 251 9.96 -5.32 54.01
CA SER A 251 9.38 -4.03 53.66
C SER A 251 10.46 -2.96 53.54
N GLN A 252 10.39 -2.07 52.55
CA GLN A 252 10.61 -0.64 52.76
C GLN A 252 9.89 0.22 51.69
N PRO A 253 9.48 1.45 52.03
CA PRO A 253 8.38 2.17 51.38
C PRO A 253 8.82 3.18 50.30
N ALA A 254 7.85 3.57 49.48
CA ALA A 254 7.96 4.55 48.40
C ALA A 254 8.29 5.98 48.88
N PRO A 255 9.02 6.79 48.09
CA PRO A 255 9.07 8.24 48.29
C PRO A 255 7.96 8.93 47.51
N THR A 256 7.18 9.77 48.21
CA THR A 256 6.25 10.75 47.66
C THR A 256 6.99 11.92 46.98
N PRO A 257 6.38 12.56 45.98
CA PRO A 257 6.99 13.69 45.28
C PRO A 257 6.78 15.01 46.04
N THR A 258 7.78 15.89 45.98
CA THR A 258 7.61 17.35 46.16
C THR A 258 8.08 18.03 44.88
#